data_AF-X1G303-F1
#
_entry.id   AF-X1G303-F1
#
_cell.length_a   1.000
_cell.length_b   1.000
_cell.length_c   1.000
_cell.angle_alpha   90.00
_cell.angle_beta   90.00
_cell.angle_gamma   90.00
#
_symmetry.space_group_name_H-M   'P 1'
#
loop_
_entity.id
_entity.type
_entity.pdbx_description
1 polymer ?
#
loop_
_entity_poly.entity_id
_entity_poly.type
_entity_poly.pdbx_seq_one_letter_code
_entity_poly.pdbx_strand_id
1 'polypeptide(L)'
;GEAQKIIKEELDDKLVHISQIGPGGENLVRYACVINDLRSAAGRTGMGAVMGSKNLKAVVVRGNKRVKVANKEKLREVRNSFSNNYLKHYKEYFSHGTGGGVMEMFASMGNLPTRNFKAGGIGSAKTLDPQINKEEINLKMETCFACPIKCKKVVQFQEPWVVDPEYGGPEYETLAAFGSNCGIYDLKAVCKANELCNKYSIDTISTGMSISFAMECFENNILNESDTGGIILKFGNSEAMIQMIEKIAKREGLGDILAEGVKRAAEKIQNGAQK
;
A
#
# COMPACT_ATOMS: atom_id res chain seq x y z
N GLY A 1 -10.19 -10.43 5.70
CA GLY A 1 -8.96 -11.25 5.53
C GLY A 1 -9.09 -12.59 6.23
N GLU A 2 -8.68 -13.68 5.59
CA GLU A 2 -8.98 -15.07 6.01
C GLU A 2 -8.48 -15.40 7.43
N ALA A 3 -7.18 -15.22 7.71
CA ALA A 3 -6.62 -15.52 9.03
C ALA A 3 -7.30 -14.73 10.15
N GLN A 4 -7.55 -13.43 9.94
CA GLN A 4 -8.28 -12.60 10.90
C GLN A 4 -9.72 -13.08 11.14
N LYS A 5 -10.42 -13.54 10.10
CA LYS A 5 -11.77 -14.10 10.24
C LYS A 5 -11.75 -15.37 11.09
N ILE A 6 -10.86 -16.30 10.76
CA ILE A 6 -10.68 -17.56 11.49
C ILE A 6 -10.35 -17.28 12.96
N ILE A 7 -9.37 -16.42 13.25
CA ILE A 7 -8.99 -16.07 14.63
C ILE A 7 -10.17 -15.48 15.42
N LYS A 8 -10.97 -14.61 14.80
CA LYS A 8 -12.13 -14.00 15.47
C LYS A 8 -13.24 -15.01 15.73
N GLU A 9 -13.45 -15.97 14.83
CA GLU A 9 -14.41 -17.06 14.99
C GLU A 9 -13.95 -18.05 16.07
N GLU A 10 -12.67 -18.43 16.07
CA GLU A 10 -12.08 -19.32 17.09
C GLU A 10 -12.15 -18.73 18.51
N LEU A 11 -11.95 -17.42 18.65
CA LEU A 11 -11.98 -16.74 19.94
C LEU A 11 -13.38 -16.30 20.38
N ASP A 12 -14.37 -16.30 19.48
CA ASP A 12 -15.71 -15.74 19.68
C ASP A 12 -15.72 -14.33 20.32
N ASP A 13 -14.72 -13.49 19.98
CA ASP A 13 -14.59 -12.13 20.52
C ASP A 13 -14.34 -11.12 19.39
N LYS A 14 -15.36 -10.32 19.09
CA LYS A 14 -15.30 -9.28 18.05
C LYS A 14 -14.47 -8.05 18.47
N LEU A 15 -14.11 -7.93 19.74
CA LEU A 15 -13.36 -6.81 20.31
C LEU A 15 -11.85 -7.06 20.36
N VAL A 16 -11.36 -8.18 19.82
CA VAL A 16 -9.93 -8.42 19.63
C VAL A 16 -9.39 -7.54 18.49
N HIS A 17 -8.16 -7.07 18.68
CA HIS A 17 -7.36 -6.43 17.63
C HIS A 17 -6.22 -7.36 17.24
N ILE A 18 -5.92 -7.41 15.94
CA ILE A 18 -5.00 -8.41 15.38
C ILE A 18 -3.91 -7.73 14.57
N SER A 19 -2.66 -8.00 14.95
CA SER A 19 -1.45 -7.73 14.16
C SER A 19 -1.03 -9.02 13.47
N GLN A 20 -0.98 -9.06 12.14
CA GLN A 20 -0.75 -10.30 11.38
C GLN A 20 0.14 -10.10 10.16
N ILE A 21 0.59 -11.22 9.60
CA ILE A 21 1.19 -11.30 8.26
C ILE A 21 0.29 -12.09 7.32
N GLY A 22 0.38 -11.79 6.03
CA GLY A 22 -0.16 -12.58 4.93
C GLY A 22 0.94 -13.41 4.24
N PRO A 23 0.64 -13.96 3.05
CA PRO A 23 1.58 -14.78 2.28
C PRO A 23 2.96 -14.15 2.04
N GLY A 24 3.05 -12.84 1.84
CA GLY A 24 4.35 -12.19 1.65
C GLY A 24 5.25 -12.25 2.89
N GLY A 25 4.68 -12.20 4.10
CA GLY A 25 5.43 -12.42 5.34
C GLY A 25 5.84 -13.88 5.50
N GLU A 26 4.93 -14.82 5.22
CA GLU A 26 5.17 -16.27 5.28
C GLU A 26 6.29 -16.69 4.32
N ASN A 27 6.26 -16.14 3.10
CA ASN A 27 7.26 -16.38 2.07
C ASN A 27 8.49 -15.49 2.22
N LEU A 28 8.66 -14.76 3.33
CA LEU A 28 9.85 -13.96 3.63
C LEU A 28 10.19 -12.90 2.56
N VAL A 29 9.20 -12.29 1.91
CA VAL A 29 9.42 -11.16 0.99
C VAL A 29 10.16 -10.06 1.76
N ARG A 30 11.28 -9.54 1.23
CA ARG A 30 12.22 -8.69 1.97
C ARG A 30 11.59 -7.41 2.53
N TYR A 31 10.50 -6.97 1.91
CA TYR A 31 9.71 -5.80 2.26
C TYR A 31 8.29 -6.19 2.69
N ALA A 32 8.11 -7.37 3.30
CA ALA A 32 6.86 -7.76 3.94
C ALA A 32 6.56 -6.90 5.17
N CYS A 33 5.27 -6.64 5.36
CA CYS A 33 4.70 -5.79 6.41
C CYS A 33 4.12 -6.62 7.55
N VAL A 34 3.96 -5.98 8.71
CA VAL A 34 2.96 -6.42 9.70
C VAL A 34 1.71 -5.56 9.51
N ILE A 35 0.55 -6.18 9.34
CA ILE A 35 -0.73 -5.52 9.09
C ILE A 35 -1.63 -5.64 10.32
N ASN A 36 -2.08 -4.50 10.82
CA ASN A 36 -3.05 -4.37 11.90
C ASN A 36 -4.45 -4.20 11.30
N ASP A 37 -5.38 -5.07 11.69
CA ASP A 37 -6.78 -5.04 11.28
C ASP A 37 -6.97 -4.81 9.76
N LEU A 38 -6.16 -5.50 8.95
CA LEU A 38 -6.18 -5.57 7.47
C LEU A 38 -5.81 -4.30 6.67
N ARG A 39 -5.69 -3.13 7.31
CA ARG A 39 -5.49 -1.85 6.58
C ARG A 39 -4.55 -0.85 7.22
N SER A 40 -3.93 -1.20 8.36
CA SER A 40 -2.91 -0.36 9.01
C SER A 40 -1.57 -1.08 9.02
N ALA A 41 -0.62 -0.62 8.22
CA ALA A 41 0.65 -1.29 8.03
C ALA A 41 1.78 -0.72 8.90
N ALA A 42 2.51 -1.58 9.61
CA ALA A 42 3.92 -1.36 9.89
C ALA A 42 4.70 -1.78 8.63
N GLY A 43 4.76 -0.83 7.69
CA GLY A 43 4.82 -1.17 6.26
C GLY A 43 6.19 -1.30 5.62
N ARG A 44 7.28 -0.91 6.28
CA ARG A 44 8.62 -0.88 5.65
C ARG A 44 9.63 -1.68 6.46
N THR A 45 10.82 -1.85 5.89
CA THR A 45 12.00 -2.51 6.48
C THR A 45 11.87 -4.02 6.77
N GLY A 46 10.83 -4.68 6.25
CA GLY A 46 10.77 -6.14 6.21
C GLY A 46 10.38 -6.81 7.53
N MET A 47 9.73 -6.08 8.45
CA MET A 47 9.33 -6.65 9.74
C MET A 47 8.33 -7.80 9.61
N GLY A 48 7.52 -7.83 8.54
CA GLY A 48 6.66 -8.97 8.23
C GLY A 48 7.45 -10.25 7.91
N ALA A 49 8.60 -10.14 7.23
CA ALA A 49 9.46 -11.28 6.96
C ALA A 49 10.18 -11.76 8.22
N VAL A 50 10.57 -10.84 9.12
CA VAL A 50 11.10 -11.21 10.43
C VAL A 50 10.06 -11.99 11.23
N MET A 51 8.81 -11.53 11.23
CA MET A 51 7.68 -12.23 11.88
C MET A 51 7.43 -13.62 11.25
N GLY A 52 7.44 -13.72 9.92
CA GLY A 52 7.30 -14.98 9.18
C GLY A 52 8.44 -15.98 9.42
N SER A 53 9.69 -15.52 9.49
CA SER A 53 10.86 -16.38 9.80
C SER A 53 10.81 -17.01 11.20
N LYS A 54 9.94 -16.51 12.07
CA LYS A 54 9.68 -17.05 13.40
C LYS A 54 8.43 -17.92 13.46
N ASN A 55 7.84 -18.25 12.31
CA ASN A 55 6.57 -18.96 12.18
C ASN A 55 5.43 -18.33 13.01
N LEU A 56 5.44 -17.00 13.15
CA LEU A 56 4.43 -16.26 13.92
C LEU A 56 3.42 -15.63 12.96
N LYS A 57 2.22 -16.20 12.85
CA LYS A 57 1.17 -15.71 11.94
C LYS A 57 0.53 -14.41 12.41
N ALA A 58 0.21 -14.32 13.70
CA ALA A 58 -0.50 -13.20 14.27
C ALA A 58 -0.22 -13.03 15.78
N VAL A 59 -0.41 -11.81 16.26
CA VAL A 59 -0.51 -11.45 17.67
C VAL A 59 -1.89 -10.85 17.89
N VAL A 60 -2.65 -11.45 18.80
CA VAL A 60 -4.04 -11.06 19.08
C VAL A 60 -4.10 -10.43 20.46
N VAL A 61 -4.74 -9.27 20.58
CA VAL A 61 -4.82 -8.52 21.84
C VAL A 61 -6.26 -8.12 22.13
N ARG A 62 -6.70 -8.42 23.37
CA ARG A 62 -7.96 -7.94 23.95
C ARG A 62 -7.68 -7.21 25.25
N GLY A 63 -7.94 -5.91 25.29
CA GLY A 63 -7.73 -5.08 26.48
C GLY A 63 -9.03 -4.53 27.06
N ASN A 64 -9.24 -4.67 28.37
CA ASN A 64 -10.38 -4.08 29.11
C ASN A 64 -9.95 -3.15 30.26
N LYS A 65 -8.64 -2.97 30.46
CA LYS A 65 -8.09 -2.11 31.51
C LYS A 65 -8.07 -0.65 31.07
N ARG A 66 -8.32 0.25 32.01
CA ARG A 66 -8.19 1.70 31.78
C ARG A 66 -6.73 2.14 31.89
N VAL A 67 -6.29 2.99 30.97
CA VAL A 67 -4.99 3.66 31.05
C VAL A 67 -5.04 4.69 32.19
N LYS A 68 -4.09 4.61 33.13
CA LYS A 68 -3.93 5.61 34.20
C LYS A 68 -3.28 6.86 33.62
N VAL A 69 -3.91 8.01 33.81
CA VAL A 69 -3.41 9.32 33.36
C VAL A 69 -3.11 10.15 34.60
N ALA A 70 -1.90 10.72 34.68
CA ALA A 70 -1.44 11.49 35.83
C ALA A 70 -2.30 12.73 36.10
N ASN A 71 -2.67 13.47 35.05
CA ASN A 71 -3.54 14.64 35.14
C ASN A 71 -4.60 14.60 34.03
N LYS A 72 -5.85 14.29 34.41
CA LYS A 72 -6.96 14.13 33.47
C LYS A 72 -7.50 15.47 32.97
N GLU A 73 -7.54 16.51 33.80
CA GLU A 73 -7.94 17.86 33.36
C GLU A 73 -6.97 18.36 32.30
N LYS A 74 -5.67 18.24 32.55
CA LYS A 74 -4.65 18.73 31.61
C LYS A 74 -4.71 18.03 30.26
N LEU A 75 -4.94 16.71 30.25
CA LEU A 75 -5.12 15.97 29.01
C LEU A 75 -6.36 16.47 28.23
N ARG A 76 -7.47 16.76 28.92
CA ARG A 76 -8.68 17.32 28.30
C ARG A 76 -8.43 18.72 27.73
N GLU A 77 -7.72 19.57 28.44
CA GLU A 77 -7.32 20.90 27.96
C GLU A 77 -6.50 20.82 26.67
N VAL A 78 -5.45 19.99 26.65
CA VAL A 78 -4.58 19.82 25.48
C VAL A 78 -5.38 19.30 24.28
N ARG A 79 -6.24 18.29 24.50
CA ARG A 79 -7.12 17.77 23.45
C ARG A 79 -8.03 18.86 22.89
N ASN A 80 -8.71 19.63 23.76
CA ASN A 80 -9.62 20.68 23.32
C ASN A 80 -8.87 21.81 22.60
N SER A 81 -7.67 22.16 23.05
CA SER A 81 -6.80 23.12 22.37
C SER A 81 -6.41 22.62 20.97
N PHE A 82 -6.05 21.35 20.82
CA PHE A 82 -5.79 20.76 19.50
C PHE A 82 -7.01 20.85 18.59
N SER A 83 -8.17 20.43 19.07
CA SER A 83 -9.42 20.46 18.31
C SER A 83 -9.82 21.88 17.87
N ASN A 84 -9.72 22.87 18.76
CA ASN A 84 -10.16 24.23 18.46
C ASN A 84 -9.17 25.00 17.58
N ASN A 85 -7.86 24.78 17.77
CA ASN A 85 -6.83 25.61 17.14
C ASN A 85 -6.23 24.96 15.88
N TYR A 86 -6.07 23.63 15.87
CA TYR A 86 -5.27 22.96 14.84
C TYR A 86 -6.09 22.14 13.85
N LEU A 87 -7.24 21.58 14.27
CA LEU A 87 -8.02 20.66 13.44
C LEU A 87 -8.44 21.26 12.09
N LYS A 88 -8.66 22.57 12.04
CA LYS A 88 -8.99 23.31 10.82
C LYS A 88 -7.94 23.18 9.72
N HIS A 89 -6.67 22.97 10.06
CA HIS A 89 -5.56 22.80 9.11
C HIS A 89 -5.51 21.42 8.46
N TYR A 90 -6.30 20.46 8.96
CA TYR A 90 -6.31 19.08 8.49
C TYR A 90 -7.60 18.71 7.73
N LYS A 91 -8.47 19.69 7.44
CA LYS A 91 -9.78 19.45 6.82
C LYS A 91 -9.69 18.76 5.46
N GLU A 92 -8.66 19.05 4.67
CA GLU A 92 -8.47 18.42 3.35
C GLU A 92 -8.34 16.90 3.45
N TYR A 93 -7.69 16.40 4.50
CA TYR A 93 -7.55 14.96 4.73
C TYR A 93 -8.89 14.26 5.00
N PHE A 94 -9.92 14.99 5.45
CA PHE A 94 -11.17 14.38 5.92
C PHE A 94 -12.04 13.85 4.79
N SER A 95 -11.80 14.36 3.58
CA SER A 95 -12.56 14.01 2.39
C SER A 95 -11.77 13.09 1.46
N HIS A 96 -10.44 13.24 1.41
CA HIS A 96 -9.63 12.61 0.36
C HIS A 96 -8.32 11.99 0.86
N GLY A 97 -8.04 12.01 2.17
CA GLY A 97 -6.82 11.46 2.75
C GLY A 97 -5.54 12.10 2.21
N THR A 98 -4.43 11.37 2.29
CA THR A 98 -3.08 11.91 1.97
C THR A 98 -2.83 12.23 0.51
N GLY A 99 -3.61 11.63 -0.40
CA GLY A 99 -3.42 11.73 -1.85
C GLY A 99 -4.29 12.77 -2.54
N GLY A 100 -5.25 13.38 -1.82
CA GLY A 100 -6.19 14.32 -2.41
C GLY A 100 -5.54 15.67 -2.72
N GLY A 101 -5.69 16.11 -3.97
CA GLY A 101 -5.26 17.44 -4.43
C GLY A 101 -3.75 17.59 -4.63
N VAL A 102 -2.97 16.52 -4.42
CA VAL A 102 -1.50 16.57 -4.48
C VAL A 102 -0.92 15.87 -5.70
N MET A 103 -1.66 14.99 -6.38
CA MET A 103 -1.11 14.21 -7.50
C MET A 103 -0.72 15.13 -8.67
N GLU A 104 -1.65 15.95 -9.12
CA GLU A 104 -1.41 16.94 -10.19
C GLU A 104 -0.45 18.04 -9.73
N MET A 105 -0.53 18.45 -8.47
CA MET A 105 0.36 19.45 -7.90
C MET A 105 1.82 18.98 -7.98
N PHE A 106 2.11 17.75 -7.53
CA PHE A 106 3.47 17.21 -7.61
C PHE A 106 3.93 16.96 -9.04
N ALA A 107 3.04 16.50 -9.94
CA ALA A 107 3.40 16.36 -11.36
C ALA A 107 3.82 17.71 -11.97
N SER A 108 3.06 18.78 -11.71
CA SER A 108 3.36 20.12 -12.25
C SER A 108 4.61 20.77 -11.64
N MET A 109 4.97 20.39 -10.41
CA MET A 109 6.21 20.81 -9.75
C MET A 109 7.44 19.97 -10.14
N GLY A 110 7.27 18.91 -10.94
CA GLY A 110 8.37 17.98 -11.25
C GLY A 110 8.79 17.11 -10.06
N ASN A 111 7.87 16.82 -9.13
CA ASN A 111 8.12 16.08 -7.89
C ASN A 111 7.28 14.79 -7.76
N LEU A 112 6.65 14.32 -8.84
CA LEU A 112 5.90 13.06 -8.86
C LEU A 112 6.74 11.96 -9.55
N PRO A 113 7.15 10.89 -8.84
CA PRO A 113 7.95 9.84 -9.46
C PRO A 113 7.19 9.21 -10.63
N THR A 114 7.79 9.26 -11.81
CA THR A 114 7.13 8.83 -13.05
C THR A 114 8.04 7.89 -13.82
N ARG A 115 7.50 6.71 -14.18
CA ARG A 115 8.19 5.63 -14.91
C ARG A 115 9.57 5.31 -14.34
N ASN A 116 9.61 4.73 -13.13
CA ASN A 116 10.84 4.41 -12.39
C ASN A 116 11.76 5.64 -12.19
N PHE A 117 11.19 6.76 -11.73
CA PHE A 117 11.90 8.04 -11.54
C PHE A 117 12.59 8.64 -12.77
N LYS A 118 12.28 8.20 -14.00
CA LYS A 118 12.80 8.82 -15.23
C LYS A 118 12.34 10.26 -15.42
N ALA A 119 11.25 10.65 -14.78
CA ALA A 119 10.76 12.02 -14.74
C ALA A 119 10.06 12.33 -13.41
N GLY A 120 9.91 13.63 -13.13
CA GLY A 120 9.14 14.17 -12.01
C GLY A 120 7.65 14.43 -12.33
N GLY A 121 7.17 13.93 -13.46
CA GLY A 121 5.81 14.13 -13.97
C GLY A 121 5.81 14.04 -15.50
N ILE A 122 4.87 13.31 -16.08
CA ILE A 122 4.64 13.27 -17.54
C ILE A 122 3.14 13.41 -17.79
N GLY A 123 2.73 14.52 -18.40
CA GLY A 123 1.31 14.81 -18.63
C GLY A 123 0.57 15.11 -17.32
N SER A 124 -0.74 14.83 -17.31
CA SER A 124 -1.59 15.07 -16.14
C SER A 124 -1.72 13.81 -15.28
N ALA A 125 -1.65 13.99 -13.96
CA ALA A 125 -1.88 12.96 -12.96
C ALA A 125 -3.27 13.04 -12.32
N LYS A 126 -4.17 13.88 -12.87
CA LYS A 126 -5.53 14.10 -12.34
C LYS A 126 -6.35 12.83 -12.21
N THR A 127 -6.19 11.85 -13.10
CA THR A 127 -6.94 10.58 -13.04
C THR A 127 -6.56 9.73 -11.83
N LEU A 128 -5.39 9.94 -11.24
CA LEU A 128 -4.95 9.28 -10.02
C LEU A 128 -5.38 10.02 -8.75
N ASP A 129 -5.93 11.23 -8.87
CA ASP A 129 -6.25 12.06 -7.72
C ASP A 129 -7.62 11.66 -7.12
N PRO A 130 -7.66 11.17 -5.86
CA PRO A 130 -8.91 10.79 -5.21
C PRO A 130 -9.83 11.98 -4.93
N GLN A 131 -9.33 13.23 -4.91
CA GLN A 131 -10.19 14.40 -4.82
C GLN A 131 -11.05 14.59 -6.07
N ILE A 132 -10.51 14.23 -7.24
CA ILE A 132 -11.16 14.38 -8.54
C ILE A 132 -12.05 13.18 -8.84
N ASN A 133 -11.56 11.95 -8.57
CA ASN A 133 -12.19 10.71 -9.04
C ASN A 133 -12.78 9.86 -7.90
N LYS A 134 -13.14 10.48 -6.77
CA LYS A 134 -13.70 9.78 -5.59
C LYS A 134 -14.90 8.89 -5.88
N GLU A 135 -15.77 9.29 -6.81
CA GLU A 135 -16.99 8.55 -7.12
C GLU A 135 -16.68 7.23 -7.84
N GLU A 136 -15.62 7.19 -8.65
CA GLU A 136 -15.20 6.00 -9.40
C GLU A 136 -14.79 4.84 -8.48
N ILE A 137 -14.34 5.17 -7.27
CA ILE A 137 -13.83 4.22 -6.27
C ILE A 137 -14.72 4.14 -5.03
N ASN A 138 -15.90 4.80 -5.04
CA ASN A 138 -16.82 4.88 -3.91
C ASN A 138 -16.09 5.28 -2.61
N LEU A 139 -15.31 6.35 -2.68
CA LEU A 139 -14.42 6.75 -1.59
C LEU A 139 -15.22 7.14 -0.34
N LYS A 140 -14.92 6.43 0.75
CA LYS A 140 -15.32 6.78 2.11
C LYS A 140 -14.09 7.02 2.95
N MET A 141 -14.31 7.72 4.06
CA MET A 141 -13.25 8.09 4.98
C MET A 141 -13.58 7.57 6.39
N GLU A 142 -12.55 7.21 7.15
CA GLU A 142 -12.61 6.72 8.53
C GLU A 142 -11.46 7.31 9.36
N THR A 143 -11.43 6.98 10.65
CA THR A 143 -10.39 7.39 11.60
C THR A 143 -9.66 6.19 12.17
N CYS A 144 -8.40 6.41 12.58
CA CYS A 144 -7.77 5.54 13.56
C CYS A 144 -8.41 5.72 14.95
N PHE A 145 -8.11 4.82 15.89
CA PHE A 145 -8.59 4.91 17.27
C PHE A 145 -8.33 6.31 17.87
N ALA A 146 -9.40 6.94 18.38
CA ALA A 146 -9.41 8.26 19.02
C ALA A 146 -8.81 9.42 18.19
N CYS A 147 -8.53 9.21 16.90
CA CYS A 147 -7.97 10.24 16.05
C CYS A 147 -9.06 11.18 15.54
N PRO A 148 -8.95 12.51 15.71
CA PRO A 148 -9.90 13.46 15.16
C PRO A 148 -9.66 13.73 13.67
N ILE A 149 -8.58 13.20 13.08
CA ILE A 149 -8.23 13.35 11.67
C ILE A 149 -8.76 12.14 10.90
N LYS A 150 -9.65 12.40 9.94
CA LYS A 150 -10.36 11.36 9.16
C LYS A 150 -9.63 11.01 7.87
N CYS A 151 -8.35 10.64 7.96
CA CYS A 151 -7.50 10.41 6.78
C CYS A 151 -7.60 9.00 6.18
N LYS A 152 -8.21 8.03 6.87
CA LYS A 152 -8.19 6.63 6.43
C LYS A 152 -9.21 6.40 5.31
N LYS A 153 -8.73 6.02 4.13
CA LYS A 153 -9.60 5.71 2.99
C LYS A 153 -10.22 4.33 3.12
N VAL A 154 -11.46 4.21 2.66
CA VAL A 154 -12.19 2.96 2.42
C VAL A 154 -12.76 3.06 1.01
N VAL A 155 -12.43 2.11 0.14
CA VAL A 155 -12.84 2.10 -1.27
C VAL A 155 -13.51 0.76 -1.59
N GLN A 156 -14.45 0.76 -2.54
CA GLN A 156 -15.18 -0.45 -2.90
C GLN A 156 -15.76 -0.33 -4.31
N PHE A 157 -15.52 -1.35 -5.14
CA PHE A 157 -16.14 -1.50 -6.45
C PHE A 157 -16.06 -2.97 -6.90
N GLN A 158 -16.79 -3.31 -7.96
CA GLN A 158 -16.88 -4.69 -8.49
C GLN A 158 -16.21 -4.87 -9.86
N GLU A 159 -15.99 -3.77 -10.60
CA GLU A 159 -15.49 -3.79 -11.98
C GLU A 159 -14.40 -2.73 -12.20
N PRO A 160 -13.34 -3.01 -12.98
CA PRO A 160 -13.05 -4.31 -13.64
C PRO A 160 -12.42 -5.34 -12.68
N TRP A 161 -12.13 -4.93 -11.44
CA TRP A 161 -11.73 -5.80 -10.35
C TRP A 161 -12.69 -5.63 -9.18
N VAL A 162 -12.90 -6.71 -8.43
CA VAL A 162 -13.54 -6.63 -7.12
C VAL A 162 -12.53 -6.10 -6.12
N VAL A 163 -12.86 -5.01 -5.41
CA VAL A 163 -12.08 -4.45 -4.30
C VAL A 163 -12.90 -4.46 -3.02
N ASP A 164 -12.36 -5.16 -2.02
CA ASP A 164 -12.96 -5.32 -0.70
C ASP A 164 -12.62 -4.12 0.22
N PRO A 165 -13.63 -3.41 0.78
CA PRO A 165 -13.41 -2.26 1.66
C PRO A 165 -12.65 -2.59 2.94
N GLU A 166 -12.56 -3.86 3.36
CA GLU A 166 -11.77 -4.26 4.55
C GLU A 166 -10.29 -3.88 4.43
N TYR A 167 -9.74 -3.83 3.21
CA TYR A 167 -8.33 -3.51 2.97
C TYR A 167 -8.06 -2.01 2.78
N GLY A 168 -9.05 -1.14 3.01
CA GLY A 168 -8.90 0.30 2.90
C GLY A 168 -8.60 0.77 1.47
N GLY A 169 -8.07 1.99 1.32
CA GLY A 169 -7.71 2.56 0.03
C GLY A 169 -6.26 3.07 -0.04
N PRO A 170 -5.77 3.37 -1.26
CA PRO A 170 -4.37 3.77 -1.46
C PRO A 170 -4.08 5.14 -0.82
N GLU A 171 -2.99 5.23 -0.04
CA GLU A 171 -2.40 6.50 0.39
C GLU A 171 -1.56 7.13 -0.75
N TYR A 172 -1.11 8.38 -0.58
CA TYR A 172 -0.32 9.10 -1.59
C TYR A 172 0.82 8.24 -2.16
N GLU A 173 1.58 7.60 -1.28
CA GLU A 173 2.73 6.79 -1.64
C GLU A 173 2.33 5.58 -2.48
N THR A 174 1.19 4.96 -2.19
CA THR A 174 0.62 3.87 -2.99
C THR A 174 0.15 4.39 -4.36
N LEU A 175 -0.47 5.58 -4.40
CA LEU A 175 -0.86 6.24 -5.66
C LEU A 175 0.35 6.52 -6.56
N ALA A 176 1.41 7.07 -5.98
CA ALA A 176 2.65 7.36 -6.72
C ALA A 176 3.37 6.07 -7.14
N ALA A 177 3.50 5.09 -6.25
CA ALA A 177 4.28 3.88 -6.49
C ALA A 177 3.70 2.97 -7.57
N PHE A 178 2.38 2.78 -7.59
CA PHE A 178 1.69 1.93 -8.57
C PHE A 178 1.07 2.71 -9.73
N GLY A 179 0.81 4.00 -9.55
CA GLY A 179 0.29 4.86 -10.60
C GLY A 179 1.42 5.41 -11.46
N SER A 180 1.77 6.68 -11.24
CA SER A 180 2.72 7.43 -12.07
C SER A 180 4.07 6.72 -12.22
N ASN A 181 4.59 6.11 -11.15
CA ASN A 181 5.89 5.47 -11.19
C ASN A 181 5.90 4.17 -12.04
N CYS A 182 4.76 3.50 -12.19
CA CYS A 182 4.57 2.41 -13.15
C CYS A 182 4.00 2.91 -14.50
N GLY A 183 3.83 4.22 -14.68
CA GLY A 183 3.21 4.82 -15.87
C GLY A 183 1.72 4.49 -16.03
N ILE A 184 1.05 4.08 -14.95
CA ILE A 184 -0.37 3.70 -14.92
C ILE A 184 -1.18 4.88 -14.40
N TYR A 185 -2.23 5.25 -15.14
CA TYR A 185 -3.11 6.38 -14.83
C TYR A 185 -4.56 5.93 -14.60
N ASP A 186 -4.72 4.70 -14.10
CA ASP A 186 -5.98 4.05 -13.73
C ASP A 186 -6.07 3.92 -12.21
N LEU A 187 -6.93 4.72 -11.59
CA LEU A 187 -7.11 4.74 -10.14
C LEU A 187 -7.69 3.43 -9.59
N LYS A 188 -8.54 2.72 -10.36
CA LYS A 188 -9.10 1.43 -9.94
C LYS A 188 -8.02 0.36 -9.91
N ALA A 189 -7.12 0.33 -10.88
CA ALA A 189 -5.98 -0.57 -10.88
C ALA A 189 -5.09 -0.36 -9.64
N VAL A 190 -4.83 0.90 -9.27
CA VAL A 190 -4.06 1.25 -8.08
C VAL A 190 -4.78 0.87 -6.78
N CYS A 191 -6.11 1.04 -6.72
CA CYS A 191 -6.90 0.55 -5.59
C CYS A 191 -6.82 -0.98 -5.46
N LYS A 192 -6.83 -1.70 -6.59
CA LYS A 192 -6.63 -3.16 -6.58
C LYS A 192 -5.24 -3.54 -6.11
N ALA A 193 -4.20 -2.83 -6.55
CA ALA A 193 -2.84 -3.03 -6.09
C ALA A 193 -2.70 -2.82 -4.57
N ASN A 194 -3.36 -1.79 -4.03
CA ASN A 194 -3.43 -1.53 -2.58
C ASN A 194 -4.05 -2.71 -1.81
N GLU A 195 -5.20 -3.19 -2.25
CA GLU A 195 -5.89 -4.33 -1.64
C GLU A 195 -4.97 -5.57 -1.62
N LEU A 196 -4.35 -5.89 -2.76
CA LEU A 196 -3.45 -7.04 -2.86
C LEU A 196 -2.22 -6.90 -1.95
N CYS A 197 -1.63 -5.71 -1.86
CA CYS A 197 -0.50 -5.48 -0.95
C CYS A 197 -0.89 -5.67 0.52
N ASN A 198 -2.06 -5.19 0.92
CA ASN A 198 -2.56 -5.37 2.28
C ASN A 198 -2.91 -6.85 2.56
N LYS A 199 -3.56 -7.53 1.59
CA LYS A 199 -3.91 -8.96 1.67
C LYS A 199 -2.67 -9.85 1.76
N TYR A 200 -1.65 -9.54 0.96
CA TYR A 200 -0.38 -10.28 0.95
C TYR A 200 0.63 -9.76 1.98
N SER A 201 0.31 -8.71 2.72
CA SER A 201 1.19 -8.02 3.68
C SER A 201 2.56 -7.67 3.09
N ILE A 202 2.59 -6.94 1.98
CA ILE A 202 3.83 -6.42 1.36
C ILE A 202 3.77 -4.90 1.20
N ASP A 203 4.93 -4.24 1.28
CA ASP A 203 5.06 -2.78 1.21
C ASP A 203 4.62 -2.26 -0.16
N THR A 204 3.63 -1.36 -0.20
CA THR A 204 3.16 -0.78 -1.47
C THR A 204 4.27 -0.02 -2.18
N ILE A 205 5.13 0.68 -1.45
CA ILE A 205 6.23 1.47 -2.01
C ILE A 205 7.23 0.52 -2.66
N SER A 206 7.84 -0.36 -1.87
CA SER A 206 8.89 -1.26 -2.37
C SER A 206 8.38 -2.20 -3.47
N THR A 207 7.11 -2.63 -3.39
CA THR A 207 6.48 -3.46 -4.44
C THR A 207 6.33 -2.64 -5.73
N GLY A 208 5.76 -1.44 -5.68
CA GLY A 208 5.62 -0.57 -6.84
C GLY A 208 6.96 -0.19 -7.46
N MET A 209 7.99 0.10 -6.65
CA MET A 209 9.35 0.35 -7.13
C MET A 209 9.98 -0.87 -7.80
N SER A 210 9.76 -2.07 -7.25
CA SER A 210 10.31 -3.30 -7.83
C SER A 210 9.64 -3.63 -9.17
N ILE A 211 8.34 -3.34 -9.30
CA ILE A 211 7.60 -3.51 -10.55
C ILE A 211 8.01 -2.46 -11.59
N SER A 212 8.11 -1.18 -11.23
CA SER A 212 8.55 -0.13 -12.17
C SER A 212 9.96 -0.37 -12.69
N PHE A 213 10.85 -0.85 -11.82
CA PHE A 213 12.20 -1.26 -12.20
C PHE A 213 12.18 -2.42 -13.21
N ALA A 214 11.35 -3.44 -12.97
CA ALA A 214 11.19 -4.55 -13.90
C ALA A 214 10.57 -4.11 -15.23
N MET A 215 9.63 -3.15 -15.20
CA MET A 215 9.06 -2.54 -16.40
C MET A 215 10.11 -1.83 -17.25
N GLU A 216 11.00 -1.07 -16.61
CA GLU A 216 12.13 -0.43 -17.29
C GLU A 216 13.09 -1.46 -17.88
N CYS A 217 13.44 -2.50 -17.11
CA CYS A 217 14.29 -3.57 -17.62
C CYS A 217 13.68 -4.24 -18.85
N PHE A 218 12.36 -4.46 -18.86
CA PHE A 218 11.66 -5.04 -20.00
C PHE A 218 11.67 -4.11 -21.23
N GLU A 219 11.38 -2.82 -21.05
CA GLU A 219 11.43 -1.84 -22.16
C GLU A 219 12.84 -1.65 -22.74
N ASN A 220 13.88 -1.85 -21.93
CA ASN A 220 15.28 -1.80 -22.36
C ASN A 220 15.82 -3.15 -22.86
N ASN A 221 14.96 -4.18 -23.03
CA ASN A 221 15.35 -5.53 -23.46
C ASN A 221 16.35 -6.24 -22.52
N ILE A 222 16.42 -5.83 -21.25
CA ILE A 222 17.18 -6.52 -20.20
C ILE A 222 16.38 -7.74 -19.70
N LEU A 223 15.05 -7.60 -19.63
CA LEU A 223 14.10 -8.69 -19.43
C LEU A 223 13.29 -8.87 -20.72
N ASN A 224 12.83 -10.09 -20.97
CA ASN A 224 11.94 -10.42 -22.08
C ASN A 224 10.74 -11.27 -21.59
N GLU A 225 9.83 -11.62 -22.51
CA GLU A 225 8.62 -12.38 -22.18
C GLU A 225 8.89 -13.73 -21.51
N SER A 226 10.01 -14.39 -21.83
CA SER A 226 10.35 -15.66 -21.18
C SER A 226 10.72 -15.46 -19.71
N ASP A 227 11.42 -14.37 -19.36
CA ASP A 227 11.80 -14.05 -17.99
C ASP A 227 10.58 -13.70 -17.13
N THR A 228 9.55 -13.10 -17.75
CA THR A 228 8.32 -12.67 -17.08
C THR A 228 7.22 -13.74 -17.08
N GLY A 229 7.46 -14.90 -17.68
CA GLY A 229 6.46 -15.97 -17.81
C GLY A 229 5.30 -15.60 -18.75
N GLY A 230 5.59 -14.84 -19.81
CA GLY A 230 4.63 -14.39 -20.84
C GLY A 230 3.96 -13.05 -20.54
N ILE A 231 4.32 -12.38 -19.45
CA ILE A 231 3.71 -11.10 -19.08
C ILE A 231 4.40 -9.96 -19.85
N ILE A 232 3.63 -9.17 -20.60
CA ILE A 232 4.12 -7.96 -21.27
C ILE A 232 4.31 -6.84 -20.23
N LEU A 233 5.44 -6.85 -19.53
CA LEU A 233 5.71 -5.98 -18.38
C LEU A 233 6.26 -4.63 -18.83
N LYS A 234 5.45 -3.82 -19.52
CA LYS A 234 5.82 -2.44 -19.93
C LYS A 234 5.14 -1.39 -19.05
N PHE A 235 5.66 -0.16 -19.04
CA PHE A 235 4.99 0.93 -18.32
C PHE A 235 3.56 1.14 -18.86
N GLY A 236 2.63 1.40 -17.94
CA GLY A 236 1.21 1.59 -18.27
C GLY A 236 0.39 0.30 -18.36
N ASN A 237 0.99 -0.89 -18.26
CA ASN A 237 0.24 -2.14 -18.23
C ASN A 237 -0.25 -2.46 -16.80
N SER A 238 -1.50 -2.10 -16.50
CA SER A 238 -2.13 -2.32 -15.20
C SER A 238 -2.34 -3.80 -14.87
N GLU A 239 -2.70 -4.63 -15.86
CA GLU A 239 -2.88 -6.06 -15.68
C GLU A 239 -1.56 -6.75 -15.32
N ALA A 240 -0.47 -6.40 -16.01
CA ALA A 240 0.87 -6.91 -15.71
C ALA A 240 1.32 -6.51 -14.30
N MET A 241 1.06 -5.26 -13.88
CA MET A 241 1.35 -4.80 -12.53
C MET A 241 0.60 -5.65 -11.49
N ILE A 242 -0.71 -5.87 -11.67
CA ILE A 242 -1.54 -6.66 -10.76
C ILE A 242 -1.04 -8.10 -10.65
N GLN A 243 -0.72 -8.74 -11.78
CA GLN A 243 -0.17 -10.10 -11.79
C GLN A 243 1.18 -10.18 -11.07
N MET A 244 2.05 -9.19 -11.24
CA MET A 244 3.37 -9.19 -10.59
C MET A 244 3.30 -9.03 -9.07
N ILE A 245 2.30 -8.34 -8.53
CA ILE A 245 2.11 -8.24 -7.07
C ILE A 245 1.92 -9.63 -6.45
N GLU A 246 1.09 -10.46 -7.07
CA GLU A 246 0.85 -11.83 -6.61
C GLU A 246 2.08 -12.71 -6.76
N LYS A 247 2.79 -12.62 -7.90
CA LYS A 247 4.03 -13.36 -8.13
C LYS A 247 5.12 -12.99 -7.13
N ILE A 248 5.24 -11.73 -6.76
CA ILE A 248 6.16 -11.26 -5.71
C ILE A 248 5.77 -11.87 -4.35
N ALA A 249 4.50 -11.76 -3.96
CA ALA A 249 4.01 -12.28 -2.68
C ALA A 249 4.22 -13.79 -2.53
N LYS A 250 4.12 -14.54 -3.63
CA LYS A 250 4.27 -15.99 -3.69
C LYS A 250 5.67 -16.47 -4.09
N ARG A 251 6.59 -15.54 -4.39
CA ARG A 251 7.94 -15.84 -4.92
C ARG A 251 7.92 -16.77 -6.13
N GLU A 252 7.11 -16.44 -7.14
CA GLU A 252 6.97 -17.24 -8.36
C GLU A 252 7.69 -16.58 -9.55
N GLY A 253 8.56 -17.33 -10.22
CA GLY A 253 9.29 -16.85 -11.41
C GLY A 253 10.08 -15.57 -11.11
N LEU A 254 9.93 -14.54 -11.94
CA LEU A 254 10.51 -13.21 -11.70
C LEU A 254 10.12 -12.62 -10.33
N GLY A 255 8.96 -13.01 -9.78
CA GLY A 255 8.50 -12.60 -8.46
C GLY A 255 9.47 -12.97 -7.33
N ASP A 256 10.18 -14.10 -7.41
CA ASP A 256 11.20 -14.46 -6.39
C ASP A 256 12.40 -13.49 -6.40
N ILE A 257 12.80 -13.06 -7.60
CA ILE A 257 13.90 -12.10 -7.77
C ILE A 257 13.47 -10.74 -7.21
N LEU A 258 12.28 -10.26 -7.60
CA LEU A 258 11.76 -8.96 -7.17
C LEU A 258 11.40 -8.92 -5.67
N ALA A 259 11.08 -10.06 -5.06
CA ALA A 259 10.82 -10.17 -3.62
C ALA A 259 12.04 -9.81 -2.76
N GLU A 260 13.26 -9.78 -3.32
CA GLU A 260 14.48 -9.35 -2.62
C GLU A 260 14.70 -7.82 -2.59
N GLY A 261 13.88 -7.07 -3.33
CA GLY A 261 13.96 -5.62 -3.51
C GLY A 261 14.96 -5.20 -4.59
N VAL A 262 14.75 -4.00 -5.14
CA VAL A 262 15.43 -3.49 -6.36
C VAL A 262 16.95 -3.67 -6.35
N LYS A 263 17.63 -3.40 -5.23
CA LYS A 263 19.10 -3.55 -5.14
C LYS A 263 19.55 -4.97 -5.49
N ARG A 264 18.96 -5.97 -4.84
CA ARG A 264 19.32 -7.39 -5.03
C ARG A 264 18.75 -7.94 -6.32
N ALA A 265 17.57 -7.48 -6.72
CA ALA A 265 16.99 -7.84 -8.01
C ALA A 265 17.90 -7.41 -9.16
N ALA A 266 18.42 -6.17 -9.14
CA ALA A 266 19.38 -5.68 -10.13
C ALA A 266 20.68 -6.51 -10.15
N GLU A 267 21.21 -6.87 -8.98
CA GLU A 267 22.39 -7.74 -8.86
C GLU A 267 22.15 -9.14 -9.47
N LYS A 268 20.94 -9.70 -9.31
CA LYS A 268 20.55 -11.01 -9.86
C LYS A 268 20.25 -10.97 -11.36
N ILE A 269 19.57 -9.94 -11.85
CA ILE A 269 19.19 -9.79 -13.27
C ILE A 269 20.40 -9.48 -14.14
N GLN A 270 21.36 -8.70 -13.64
CA GLN A 270 22.57 -8.31 -14.36
C GLN A 270 22.28 -7.55 -15.67
N ASN A 271 23.18 -7.62 -16.66
CA ASN A 271 23.01 -7.02 -17.99
C ASN A 271 22.68 -5.52 -18.00
N GLY A 272 23.25 -4.76 -17.06
CA GLY A 272 23.04 -3.32 -16.96
C GLY A 272 21.87 -2.92 -16.07
N ALA A 273 21.15 -3.86 -15.47
CA ALA A 273 20.08 -3.58 -14.51
C ALA A 273 20.57 -2.84 -13.24
N GLN A 274 21.88 -2.85 -12.98
CA GLN A 274 22.49 -2.13 -11.85
C GLN A 274 22.80 -0.65 -12.16
N LYS A 275 22.65 -0.21 -13.41
CA LYS A 275 22.99 1.15 -13.87
C LYS A 275 21.82 2.11 -13.76
#